data_AF-A0A7Y1SX95-F1
#
_entry.id   AF-A0A7Y1SX95-F1
#
_cell.length_a   1.000
_cell.length_b   1.000
_cell.length_c   1.000
_cell.angle_alpha   90.00
_cell.angle_beta   90.00
_cell.angle_gamma   90.00
#
_symmetry.space_group_name_H-M   'P 1'
#
loop_
_entity.id
_entity.type
_entity.pdbx_description
1 polymer ?
#
loop_
_entity_poly.entity_id
_entity_poly.type
_entity_poly.pdbx_seq_one_letter_code
_entity_poly.pdbx_strand_id
1 'polypeptide(L)'
;MRHLGDRPFDVSVEVDGDSWYRGEAAMVLVGNMGSINNAIEIFPDACVDDGRLNVMVVRAEGAAGWLRAGLDIVLRRGGDRRLHDEAKTSPTLVTSGREITVTTSAPIPYELDGEERAATTRFAFSIRPGALDVIVPQADNSSELGWVSATSVAGQLS
;
A
#
# COMPACT_ATOMS: atom_id res chain seq x y z
N MET A 1 -8.35 -2.90 17.90
CA MET A 1 -8.62 -1.44 17.86
C MET A 1 -7.79 -0.72 18.92
N ARG A 2 -6.44 -0.74 18.85
CA ARG A 2 -5.57 -0.22 19.93
C ARG A 2 -4.71 0.99 19.54
N HIS A 3 -4.72 1.43 18.28
CA HIS A 3 -3.83 2.49 17.78
C HIS A 3 -4.51 3.82 17.42
N LEU A 4 -5.82 3.94 17.64
CA LEU A 4 -6.60 5.16 17.31
C LEU A 4 -6.24 6.38 18.18
N GLY A 5 -5.41 6.22 19.21
CA GLY A 5 -5.02 7.25 20.17
C GLY A 5 -3.52 7.52 20.27
N ASP A 6 -2.68 6.84 19.47
CA ASP A 6 -1.24 7.10 19.48
C ASP A 6 -0.95 8.45 18.80
N ARG A 7 -0.05 9.24 19.39
CA ARG A 7 0.36 10.53 18.82
C ARG A 7 1.12 10.30 17.51
N PRO A 8 0.96 11.20 16.52
CA PRO A 8 1.84 11.20 15.36
C PRO A 8 3.32 11.20 15.76
N PHE A 9 4.16 10.59 14.93
CA PHE A 9 5.61 10.54 15.11
C PHE A 9 6.32 11.10 13.89
N ASP A 10 7.48 11.72 14.11
CA ASP A 10 8.32 12.22 13.03
C ASP A 10 8.91 11.05 12.24
N VAL A 11 8.72 11.09 10.91
CA VAL A 11 9.19 10.07 9.99
C VAL A 11 9.75 10.68 8.72
N SER A 12 10.77 10.03 8.16
CA SER A 12 11.22 10.22 6.80
C SER A 12 11.12 8.92 6.01
N VAL A 13 10.64 9.01 4.77
CA VAL A 13 10.51 7.89 3.85
C VAL A 13 11.33 8.19 2.60
N GLU A 14 12.25 7.29 2.29
CA GLU A 14 13.02 7.25 1.06
C GLU A 14 12.51 6.12 0.17
N VAL A 15 12.39 6.38 -1.12
CA VAL A 15 11.93 5.41 -2.13
C VAL A 15 12.92 5.44 -3.28
N ASP A 16 13.50 4.28 -3.60
CA ASP A 16 14.51 4.11 -4.64
C ASP A 16 15.71 5.09 -4.52
N GLY A 17 16.06 5.44 -3.28
CA GLY A 17 17.15 6.37 -2.95
C GLY A 17 16.75 7.85 -2.87
N ASP A 18 15.52 8.19 -3.27
CA ASP A 18 15.01 9.56 -3.24
C ASP A 18 14.17 9.83 -1.99
N SER A 19 14.42 10.97 -1.33
CA SER A 19 13.59 11.43 -0.20
C SER A 19 12.19 11.81 -0.68
N TRP A 20 11.21 10.95 -0.41
CA TRP A 20 9.83 11.11 -0.86
C TRP A 20 8.94 11.82 0.17
N TYR A 21 9.10 11.52 1.46
CA TYR A 21 8.30 12.13 2.52
C TYR A 21 9.15 12.47 3.76
N ARG A 22 8.84 13.61 4.39
CA ARG A 22 9.35 13.98 5.71
C ARG A 22 8.29 14.77 6.47
N GLY A 23 7.94 14.34 7.67
CA GLY A 23 6.94 14.99 8.51
C GLY A 23 6.35 14.04 9.56
N GLU A 24 5.23 14.43 10.15
CA GLU A 24 4.51 13.61 11.12
C GLU A 24 3.58 12.61 10.46
N ALA A 25 3.65 11.35 10.90
CA ALA A 25 2.73 10.29 10.50
C ALA A 25 2.08 9.66 11.73
N ALA A 26 0.80 9.33 11.61
CA ALA A 26 0.14 8.44 12.55
C ALA A 26 0.49 6.98 12.27
N MET A 27 0.77 6.66 10.99
CA MET A 27 1.07 5.32 10.53
C MET A 27 1.83 5.36 9.21
N VAL A 28 2.75 4.41 9.02
CA VAL A 28 3.36 4.09 7.73
C VAL A 28 3.11 2.63 7.44
N LEU A 29 2.56 2.33 6.26
CA LEU A 29 2.29 0.98 5.79
C LEU A 29 3.16 0.70 4.58
N VAL A 30 3.89 -0.41 4.60
CA VAL A 30 4.67 -0.91 3.45
C VAL A 30 4.15 -2.30 3.11
N GLY A 31 3.80 -2.55 1.85
CA GLY A 31 3.24 -3.83 1.46
C GLY A 31 3.38 -4.13 -0.03
N ASN A 32 3.46 -5.42 -0.35
CA ASN A 32 3.47 -5.93 -1.73
C ASN A 32 2.04 -6.15 -2.29
N MET A 33 1.03 -6.23 -1.42
CA MET A 33 -0.35 -6.55 -1.79
C MET A 33 -1.27 -5.34 -1.66
N GLY A 34 -2.24 -5.25 -2.57
CA GLY A 34 -3.21 -4.15 -2.60
C GLY A 34 -4.24 -4.16 -1.50
N SER A 35 -4.46 -5.34 -0.90
CA SER A 35 -5.48 -5.55 0.10
C SER A 35 -4.90 -6.13 1.38
N ILE A 36 -5.40 -5.65 2.52
CA ILE A 36 -5.23 -6.30 3.81
C ILE A 36 -6.48 -7.15 4.05
N ASN A 37 -6.27 -8.45 4.30
CA ASN A 37 -7.31 -9.43 4.66
C ASN A 37 -8.49 -9.52 3.67
N ASN A 38 -8.29 -9.18 2.39
CA ASN A 38 -9.33 -9.20 1.35
C ASN A 38 -10.56 -8.31 1.65
N ALA A 39 -10.47 -7.44 2.66
CA ALA A 39 -11.58 -6.63 3.18
C ALA A 39 -11.35 -5.12 3.01
N ILE A 40 -10.09 -4.68 3.03
CA ILE A 40 -9.71 -3.28 2.86
C ILE A 40 -8.64 -3.20 1.78
N GLU A 41 -8.99 -2.56 0.67
CA GLU A 41 -8.09 -2.24 -0.43
C GLU A 41 -7.36 -0.93 -0.07
N ILE A 42 -6.09 -1.06 0.30
CA ILE A 42 -5.27 0.06 0.78
C ILE A 42 -4.49 0.69 -0.38
N PHE A 43 -4.15 -0.13 -1.36
CA PHE A 43 -3.42 0.27 -2.55
C PHE A 43 -4.17 -0.24 -3.78
N PRO A 44 -5.08 0.57 -4.37
CA PRO A 44 -5.92 0.12 -5.48
C PRO A 44 -5.13 -0.24 -6.74
N ASP A 45 -3.92 0.33 -6.90
CA ASP A 45 -3.04 0.06 -8.04
C ASP A 45 -1.93 -0.98 -7.72
N ALA A 46 -2.01 -1.68 -6.59
CA ALA A 46 -1.00 -2.68 -6.26
C ALA A 46 -1.09 -3.89 -7.17
N CYS A 47 0.04 -4.25 -7.78
CA CYS A 47 0.19 -5.47 -8.55
C CYS A 47 1.25 -6.33 -7.86
N VAL A 48 0.85 -7.51 -7.39
CA VAL A 48 1.69 -8.35 -6.51
C VAL A 48 2.96 -8.87 -7.21
N ASP A 49 2.95 -8.89 -8.54
CA ASP A 49 3.98 -9.44 -9.43
C ASP A 49 4.71 -8.40 -10.28
N ASP A 50 4.44 -7.10 -10.10
CA ASP A 50 5.11 -6.02 -10.87
C ASP A 50 6.54 -5.71 -10.39
N GLY A 51 6.96 -6.37 -9.29
CA GLY A 51 8.26 -6.19 -8.68
C GLY A 51 8.40 -4.84 -7.99
N ARG A 52 7.33 -4.31 -7.40
CA ARG A 52 7.32 -3.06 -6.63
C ARG A 52 6.63 -3.27 -5.28
N LEU A 53 7.04 -2.50 -4.29
CA LEU A 53 6.38 -2.35 -3.00
C LEU A 53 5.63 -1.02 -2.99
N ASN A 54 4.48 -1.01 -2.34
CA ASN A 54 3.73 0.20 -2.08
C ASN A 54 3.98 0.68 -0.66
N VAL A 55 4.06 2.00 -0.50
CA VAL A 55 4.12 2.67 0.80
C VAL A 55 3.01 3.69 0.92
N MET A 56 2.32 3.66 2.05
CA MET A 56 1.33 4.67 2.44
C MET A 56 1.74 5.35 3.73
N VAL A 57 1.75 6.68 3.73
CA VAL A 57 1.86 7.50 4.94
C VAL A 57 0.48 8.03 5.28
N VAL A 58 0.04 7.81 6.51
CA VAL A 58 -1.24 8.30 7.04
C VAL A 58 -0.97 9.45 8.01
N ARG A 59 -1.53 10.62 7.69
CA ARG A 59 -1.53 11.84 8.51
C ARG A 59 -2.89 11.96 9.18
N ALA A 60 -2.98 11.55 10.43
CA ALA A 60 -4.23 11.58 11.19
C ALA A 60 -3.96 11.95 12.65
N GLU A 61 -4.80 12.80 13.22
CA GLU A 61 -4.79 13.11 14.64
C GLU A 61 -6.21 13.06 15.20
N GLY A 62 -6.37 12.37 16.33
CA GLY A 62 -7.66 12.15 16.97
C GLY A 62 -8.69 11.43 16.10
N ALA A 63 -9.89 11.24 16.64
CA ALA A 63 -10.94 10.48 15.96
C ALA A 63 -11.37 11.09 14.62
N ALA A 64 -11.44 12.43 14.53
CA ALA A 64 -11.82 13.11 13.29
C ALA A 64 -10.75 12.98 12.19
N GLY A 65 -9.46 12.99 12.54
CA GLY A 65 -8.38 12.74 11.58
C GLY A 65 -8.44 11.31 11.04
N TRP A 66 -8.67 10.33 11.92
CA TRP A 66 -8.84 8.93 11.52
C TRP A 66 -10.07 8.70 10.63
N LEU A 67 -11.19 9.38 10.90
CA LEU A 67 -12.36 9.32 10.04
C LEU A 67 -12.07 9.85 8.63
N ARG A 68 -11.38 10.99 8.53
CA ARG A 68 -10.96 11.55 7.24
C ARG A 68 -10.01 10.62 6.48
N ALA A 69 -9.03 10.04 7.17
CA ALA A 69 -8.11 9.07 6.57
C ALA A 69 -8.84 7.83 6.05
N GLY A 70 -9.78 7.28 6.83
CA GLY A 70 -10.60 6.14 6.41
C GLY A 70 -11.46 6.45 5.17
N LEU A 71 -12.10 7.63 5.15
CA LEU A 71 -12.87 8.08 3.98
C LEU A 71 -11.98 8.26 2.75
N ASP A 72 -10.80 8.85 2.90
CA ASP A 72 -9.85 9.05 1.80
C ASP A 72 -9.39 7.71 1.20
N ILE A 73 -9.10 6.70 2.02
CA ILE A 73 -8.76 5.34 1.57
C ILE A 73 -9.92 4.70 0.82
N VAL A 74 -11.15 4.80 1.35
CA VAL A 74 -12.35 4.22 0.71
C VAL A 74 -12.68 4.90 -0.61
N LEU A 75 -12.57 6.24 -0.68
CA LEU A 75 -12.90 7.01 -1.88
C LEU A 75 -11.86 6.81 -3.00
N ARG A 76 -10.59 6.53 -2.67
CA ARG A 76 -9.55 6.17 -3.66
C ARG A 76 -9.91 4.93 -4.49
N ARG A 77 -10.73 4.03 -3.96
CA ARG A 77 -11.20 2.81 -4.63
C ARG A 77 -12.10 3.08 -5.86
N GLY A 78 -12.73 4.25 -5.93
CA GLY A 78 -13.78 4.55 -6.91
C GLY A 78 -13.31 5.09 -8.27
N GLY A 79 -12.00 5.23 -8.51
CA GLY A 79 -11.47 5.72 -9.78
C GLY A 79 -11.65 7.22 -10.05
N ASP A 80 -12.24 7.98 -9.11
CA ASP A 80 -12.44 9.42 -9.27
C ASP A 80 -11.15 10.21 -8.92
N ARG A 81 -10.19 10.15 -9.85
CA ARG A 81 -8.88 10.83 -9.79
C ARG A 81 -8.99 12.36 -9.72
N ARG A 82 -10.19 12.94 -9.87
CA ARG A 82 -10.42 14.39 -9.90
C ARG A 82 -10.35 15.07 -8.54
N LEU A 83 -10.47 14.32 -7.44
CA LEU A 83 -10.28 14.85 -6.09
C LEU A 83 -8.82 14.80 -5.61
N HIS A 84 -7.93 14.14 -6.36
CA HIS A 84 -6.53 13.92 -5.96
C HIS A 84 -5.55 15.02 -6.35
N ASP A 85 -5.95 15.98 -7.18
CA ASP A 85 -5.12 17.14 -7.53
C ASP A 85 -5.01 18.16 -6.37
N GLU A 86 -5.81 17.99 -5.30
CA GLU A 86 -5.63 18.69 -4.02
C GLU A 86 -4.53 18.04 -3.14
N ALA A 87 -3.50 17.48 -3.77
CA ALA A 87 -2.42 16.64 -3.22
C ALA A 87 -1.67 17.20 -1.99
N LYS A 88 -1.91 18.46 -1.59
CA LYS A 88 -1.33 19.03 -0.36
C LYS A 88 -2.10 18.63 0.91
N THR A 89 -3.40 18.35 0.82
CA THR A 89 -4.28 18.22 2.01
C THR A 89 -4.78 16.80 2.27
N SER A 90 -4.52 15.83 1.38
CA SER A 90 -5.02 14.46 1.59
C SER A 90 -4.42 13.84 2.87
N PRO A 91 -5.24 13.25 3.76
CA PRO A 91 -4.74 12.60 4.97
C PRO A 91 -3.91 11.34 4.67
N THR A 92 -3.88 10.85 3.43
CA THR A 92 -2.99 9.75 3.04
C THR A 92 -2.14 10.12 1.82
N LEU A 93 -0.90 9.66 1.83
CA LEU A 93 0.06 9.81 0.73
C LEU A 93 0.52 8.42 0.33
N VAL A 94 0.51 8.11 -0.95
CA VAL A 94 0.85 6.79 -1.47
C VAL A 94 1.90 6.94 -2.56
N THR A 95 2.89 6.06 -2.57
CA THR A 95 3.83 5.87 -3.69
C THR A 95 4.28 4.42 -3.73
N SER A 96 5.13 4.08 -4.68
CA SER A 96 5.66 2.74 -4.85
C SER A 96 7.05 2.74 -5.47
N GLY A 97 7.85 1.74 -5.13
CA GLY A 97 9.26 1.61 -5.51
C GLY A 97 9.81 0.21 -5.25
N ARG A 98 11.09 -0.02 -5.51
CA ARG A 98 11.77 -1.31 -5.29
C ARG A 98 12.46 -1.38 -3.94
N GLU A 99 13.01 -0.25 -3.50
CA GLU A 99 13.66 -0.09 -2.20
C GLU A 99 12.96 1.00 -1.40
N ILE A 100 12.58 0.70 -0.16
CA ILE A 100 11.90 1.64 0.73
C ILE A 100 12.65 1.68 2.05
N THR A 101 13.09 2.87 2.47
CA THR A 101 13.64 3.07 3.80
C THR A 101 12.74 4.02 4.59
N VAL A 102 12.28 3.58 5.75
CA VAL A 102 11.53 4.39 6.71
C VAL A 102 12.42 4.63 7.92
N THR A 103 12.57 5.90 8.31
CA THR A 103 13.35 6.30 9.49
C THR A 103 12.49 7.16 10.42
N THR A 104 12.48 6.85 11.70
CA THR A 104 11.73 7.57 12.75
C THR A 104 12.68 8.23 13.74
N SER A 105 12.21 9.31 14.40
CA SER A 105 13.03 10.04 15.39
C SER A 105 13.23 9.29 16.72
N ALA A 106 12.34 8.34 17.04
CA ALA A 106 12.40 7.47 18.20
C ALA A 106 12.07 6.02 17.81
N PRO A 107 12.47 5.00 18.61
CA PRO A 107 12.09 3.63 18.35
C PRO A 107 10.57 3.46 18.38
N ILE A 108 9.98 2.94 17.31
CA ILE A 108 8.53 2.70 17.19
C ILE A 108 8.29 1.18 17.08
N PRO A 109 7.31 0.61 17.81
CA PRO A 109 6.90 -0.78 17.62
C PRO A 109 6.33 -0.97 16.22
N TYR A 110 6.52 -2.16 15.64
CA TYR A 110 6.02 -2.47 14.32
C TYR A 110 5.56 -3.92 14.24
N GLU A 111 4.68 -4.17 13.27
CA GLU A 111 4.24 -5.51 12.92
C GLU A 111 4.84 -5.89 11.58
N LEU A 112 5.30 -7.14 11.48
CA LEU A 112 5.70 -7.76 10.22
C LEU A 112 4.90 -9.07 10.10
N ASP A 113 4.10 -9.18 9.04
CA ASP A 113 3.24 -10.34 8.76
C ASP A 113 2.31 -10.71 9.93
N GLY A 114 1.86 -9.72 10.70
CA GLY A 114 0.96 -9.88 11.85
C GLY A 114 1.65 -10.21 13.18
N GLU A 115 2.98 -10.24 13.22
CA GLU A 115 3.74 -10.40 14.45
C GLU A 115 4.37 -9.08 14.89
N GLU A 116 4.15 -8.69 16.16
CA GLU A 116 4.86 -7.58 16.78
C GLU A 116 6.37 -7.87 16.86
N ARG A 117 7.18 -6.85 16.56
CA ARG A 117 8.63 -6.89 16.61
C ARG A 117 9.17 -5.82 17.57
N ALA A 118 10.41 -6.00 18.02
CA ALA A 118 11.08 -5.05 18.88
C ALA A 118 11.21 -3.68 18.21
N ALA A 119 10.90 -2.61 18.94
CA ALA A 119 10.93 -1.25 18.40
C ALA A 119 12.32 -0.88 17.84
N THR A 120 12.34 -0.23 16.68
CA THR A 120 13.55 0.26 16.01
C THR A 120 13.27 1.63 15.38
N THR A 121 14.32 2.33 14.97
CA THR A 121 14.24 3.64 14.31
C THR A 121 14.37 3.56 12.80
N ARG A 122 14.81 2.41 12.25
CA ARG A 122 15.07 2.26 10.82
C ARG A 122 14.51 0.95 10.30
N PHE A 123 13.73 1.04 9.24
CA PHE A 123 13.08 -0.06 8.56
C PHE A 123 13.49 -0.01 7.08
N ALA A 124 14.07 -1.08 6.57
CA ALA A 124 14.51 -1.16 5.18
C ALA A 124 13.82 -2.34 4.50
N PHE A 125 13.15 -2.08 3.39
CA PHE A 125 12.40 -3.04 2.61
C PHE A 125 12.94 -3.05 1.18
N SER A 126 13.11 -4.25 0.63
CA SER A 126 13.49 -4.44 -0.77
C SER A 126 12.66 -5.57 -1.36
N ILE A 127 12.13 -5.38 -2.56
CA ILE A 127 11.43 -6.43 -3.29
C ILE A 127 12.40 -7.34 -4.03
N ARG A 128 12.11 -8.64 -4.05
CA ARG A 128 12.79 -9.61 -4.92
C ARG A 128 11.77 -10.13 -5.94
N PRO A 129 11.75 -9.60 -7.17
CA PRO A 129 10.80 -10.03 -8.19
C PRO A 129 10.96 -11.53 -8.50
N GLY A 130 9.84 -12.27 -8.56
CA GLY A 130 9.85 -13.70 -8.88
C GLY A 130 10.55 -14.58 -7.84
N ALA A 131 10.65 -14.14 -6.58
CA ALA A 131 11.34 -14.92 -5.55
C ALA A 131 10.58 -16.16 -5.06
N LEU A 132 9.28 -16.27 -5.36
CA LEU A 132 8.44 -17.38 -4.94
C LEU A 132 7.48 -17.78 -6.07
N ASP A 133 7.59 -19.02 -6.52
CA ASP A 133 6.60 -19.64 -7.39
C ASP A 133 5.45 -20.18 -6.53
N VAL A 134 4.22 -19.80 -6.87
CA VAL A 134 3.02 -20.22 -6.15
C VAL A 134 2.07 -20.91 -7.12
N ILE A 135 1.48 -22.03 -6.69
CA ILE A 135 0.41 -22.68 -7.44
C ILE A 135 -0.87 -21.86 -7.23
N VAL A 136 -1.38 -21.28 -8.30
CA VAL A 136 -2.68 -20.60 -8.32
C VAL A 136 -3.74 -21.52 -8.91
N PRO A 137 -5.01 -21.41 -8.48
CA PRO A 137 -6.10 -22.06 -9.19
C PRO A 137 -6.03 -21.65 -10.66
N GLN A 138 -6.14 -22.62 -11.57
CA GLN A 138 -6.36 -22.26 -12.95
C GLN A 138 -7.68 -21.49 -13.01
N ALA A 139 -7.67 -20.31 -13.65
CA ALA A 139 -8.91 -19.60 -13.92
C ALA A 139 -9.84 -20.59 -14.60
N ASP A 140 -10.96 -20.89 -13.95
CA ASP A 140 -11.89 -21.88 -14.43
C ASP A 140 -12.45 -21.32 -15.74
N ASN A 141 -12.04 -21.89 -16.88
CA ASN A 141 -12.51 -21.48 -18.20
C ASN A 141 -13.92 -22.07 -18.47
N SER A 142 -14.70 -22.24 -17.41
CA SER A 142 -16.10 -22.64 -17.39
C SER A 142 -16.95 -21.40 -17.63
N SER A 143 -17.01 -21.02 -18.90
CA SER A 143 -18.00 -20.10 -19.44
C SER A 143 -19.41 -20.66 -19.27
N GLU A 144 -20.14 -20.22 -18.24
CA GLU A 144 -21.61 -20.06 -18.17
C GLU A 144 -21.86 -19.15 -16.94
N LEU A 145 -22.26 -17.87 -16.99
CA LEU A 145 -23.03 -17.06 -17.92
C LEU A 145 -22.65 -15.57 -17.70
N GLY A 146 -22.48 -14.79 -18.78
CA GLY A 146 -22.55 -13.31 -18.77
C GLY A 146 -21.29 -12.56 -19.19
N TRP A 147 -21.23 -12.16 -20.48
CA TRP A 147 -20.44 -11.13 -21.17
C TRP A 147 -19.56 -10.19 -20.31
N VAL A 148 -18.32 -9.82 -20.67
CA VAL A 148 -17.94 -8.97 -21.84
C VAL A 148 -16.44 -9.10 -22.22
N SER A 149 -16.22 -9.09 -23.55
CA SER A 149 -15.05 -8.80 -24.40
C SER A 149 -13.62 -8.64 -23.85
N ALA A 150 -12.72 -9.49 -24.37
CA ALA A 150 -11.43 -9.04 -24.89
C ALA A 150 -11.03 -9.88 -26.12
N THR A 151 -10.79 -9.17 -27.22
CA THR A 151 -10.35 -9.70 -28.52
C THR A 151 -8.99 -10.38 -28.40
N SER A 152 -8.92 -11.68 -28.65
CA SER A 152 -7.65 -12.38 -28.89
C SER A 152 -7.23 -12.13 -30.35
N VAL A 153 -6.05 -11.54 -30.54
CA VAL A 153 -5.32 -11.54 -31.81
C VAL A 153 -4.25 -12.64 -31.73
N ALA A 154 -4.20 -13.40 -32.82
CA ALA A 154 -3.51 -14.67 -33.01
C ALA A 154 -1.98 -14.66 -32.85
N GLY A 155 -1.45 -15.85 -32.53
CA GLY A 155 -0.06 -16.24 -32.74
C GLY A 155 0.10 -17.76 -32.78
N GLN A 156 -0.14 -18.37 -33.95
CA GLN A 156 0.31 -19.73 -34.26
C GLN A 156 1.81 -19.71 -34.56
N LEU A 157 2.56 -20.67 -34.01
CA LEU A 157 3.87 -21.05 -34.53
C LEU A 157 3.87 -22.56 -34.81
N SER A 158 4.59 -22.90 -35.88
CA SER A 158 4.62 -24.16 -36.64
C SER A 158 5.26 -25.33 -35.92
#